data_AF-D7J2Q7-F1
#
_entry.id   AF-D7J2Q7-F1
#
_cell.length_a   1.000
_cell.length_b   1.000
_cell.length_c   1.000
_cell.angle_alpha   90.00
_cell.angle_beta   90.00
_cell.angle_gamma   90.00
#
_symmetry.space_group_name_H-M   'P 1'
#
loop_
_entity.id
_entity.type
_entity.pdbx_description
1 polymer ?
#
loop_
_entity_poly.entity_id
_entity_poly.type
_entity_poly.pdbx_seq_one_letter_code
_entity_poly.pdbx_strand_id
1 'polypeptide(L)'
;MLRRIIYALIPAVISLFLFASCSKDDMPGTEPEQTISPQKIRFNMAYATPDNGAIGTRVAVSTDGHYTNTWQEGDVVGVMIIDDKRGYSNINRNLAQNMPMTYKGGRWEYELPDTCTYYPKDGTLSFIAYFPYMVELFNFSYIDISLTSLEDSKYMHLLYAKTTGVPNTSEPVTLEFSPLQACIELSVKGVNDQIIAELHGCDIDFRFYVETGEVKGNDRIKSMKLPRLEQPGDADYATRYTYRAFLYPQTIAAGTELFLFKDAGGKQWTYRTTEEIKLEAGQVKPFEITLKPK
;
A
#
# COMPACT_ATOMS: atom_id res chain seq x y z
N MET A 1 30.38 33.00 -71.05
CA MET A 1 29.98 34.42 -70.99
C MET A 1 28.66 34.55 -70.22
N LEU A 2 28.29 35.76 -69.80
CA LEU A 2 27.31 36.04 -68.73
C LEU A 2 25.99 36.63 -69.27
N ARG A 3 24.90 36.45 -68.48
CA ARG A 3 23.55 37.09 -68.46
C ARG A 3 22.43 36.17 -68.98
N ARG A 4 21.36 35.83 -68.23
CA ARG A 4 20.38 36.53 -67.33
C ARG A 4 19.16 37.12 -68.07
N ILE A 5 17.98 36.97 -67.43
CA ILE A 5 16.75 37.82 -67.52
C ILE A 5 15.83 37.54 -68.75
N ILE A 6 14.47 37.50 -68.70
CA ILE A 6 13.44 37.35 -67.63
C ILE A 6 12.03 37.13 -68.29
N TYR A 7 11.15 36.32 -67.68
CA TYR A 7 9.65 36.26 -67.74
C TYR A 7 8.80 36.19 -69.05
N ALA A 8 7.75 35.36 -68.94
CA ALA A 8 6.36 35.50 -69.42
C ALA A 8 6.02 35.58 -70.92
N LEU A 9 5.31 34.55 -71.44
CA LEU A 9 3.85 34.58 -71.69
C LEU A 9 3.38 33.26 -72.33
N ILE A 10 2.23 32.75 -71.88
CA ILE A 10 1.52 31.59 -72.46
C ILE A 10 0.43 32.12 -73.41
N PRO A 11 0.23 31.47 -74.57
CA PRO A 11 -1.13 31.17 -74.99
C PRO A 11 -1.34 29.68 -75.26
N ALA A 12 -2.58 29.23 -75.07
CA ALA A 12 -2.96 27.82 -75.03
C ALA A 12 -3.00 27.15 -76.41
N VAL A 13 -2.69 25.85 -76.43
CA VAL A 13 -3.19 24.92 -77.46
C VAL A 13 -4.00 23.85 -76.76
N ILE A 14 -5.28 23.79 -77.10
CA ILE A 14 -6.23 22.79 -76.60
C ILE A 14 -5.93 21.45 -77.29
N SER A 15 -5.82 20.38 -76.51
CA SER A 15 -5.86 19.01 -77.05
C SER A 15 -6.71 18.15 -76.13
N LEU A 16 -7.93 17.92 -76.60
CA LEU A 16 -8.97 17.14 -75.95
C LEU A 16 -8.67 15.65 -76.16
N PHE A 17 -8.38 14.90 -75.10
CA PHE A 17 -8.52 13.44 -75.12
C PHE A 17 -9.15 12.93 -73.82
N LEU A 18 -10.11 12.03 -74.02
CA LEU A 18 -11.27 11.75 -73.19
C LEU A 18 -10.99 10.77 -72.03
N PHE A 19 -11.56 11.11 -70.88
CA PHE A 19 -12.16 10.25 -69.85
C PHE A 19 -11.56 8.87 -69.46
N ALA A 20 -11.09 8.82 -68.22
CA ALA A 20 -11.61 7.92 -67.18
C ALA A 20 -11.57 8.70 -65.84
N SER A 21 -12.65 9.33 -65.35
CA SER A 21 -13.86 8.73 -64.77
C SER A 21 -13.61 7.85 -63.54
N CYS A 22 -13.39 8.51 -62.38
CA CYS A 22 -14.34 8.44 -61.26
C CYS A 22 -14.18 9.70 -60.39
N SER A 23 -15.29 10.19 -59.83
CA SER A 23 -15.31 11.39 -58.99
C SER A 23 -14.61 11.17 -57.65
N LYS A 24 -13.96 12.21 -57.14
CA LYS A 24 -13.82 12.40 -55.71
C LYS A 24 -15.17 12.88 -55.18
N ASP A 25 -15.85 12.04 -54.42
CA ASP A 25 -16.78 12.50 -53.41
C ASP A 25 -16.03 12.46 -52.07
N ASP A 26 -15.57 13.63 -51.62
CA ASP A 26 -14.93 13.80 -50.31
C ASP A 26 -16.01 13.68 -49.22
N MET A 27 -16.36 12.44 -48.84
CA MET A 27 -17.10 12.21 -47.60
C MET A 27 -16.17 12.42 -46.41
N PRO A 28 -16.63 13.07 -45.31
CA PRO A 28 -15.90 13.08 -44.05
C PRO A 28 -15.97 11.67 -43.45
N GLY A 29 -15.02 10.83 -43.83
CA GLY A 29 -14.80 9.55 -43.18
C GLY A 29 -14.35 9.80 -41.75
N THR A 30 -15.24 9.56 -40.78
CA THR A 30 -14.86 9.36 -39.38
C THR A 30 -13.70 8.37 -39.36
N GLU A 31 -12.57 8.74 -38.75
CA GLU A 31 -11.48 7.80 -38.54
C GLU A 31 -12.06 6.55 -37.84
N PRO A 32 -11.72 5.33 -38.28
CA PRO A 32 -12.25 4.13 -37.67
C PRO A 32 -11.79 4.10 -36.21
N GLU A 33 -12.75 4.37 -35.32
CA GLU A 33 -12.57 4.37 -33.87
C GLU A 33 -11.92 3.03 -33.49
N GLN A 34 -10.64 3.07 -33.11
CA GLN A 34 -9.87 1.89 -32.76
C GLN A 34 -10.42 1.33 -31.44
N THR A 35 -11.49 0.56 -31.58
CA THR A 35 -12.15 -0.16 -30.50
C THR A 35 -11.27 -1.32 -30.09
N ILE A 36 -10.26 -1.01 -29.27
CA ILE A 36 -9.42 -1.99 -28.59
C ILE A 36 -10.36 -2.96 -27.89
N SER A 37 -10.33 -4.24 -28.26
CA SER A 37 -11.14 -5.26 -27.62
C SER A 37 -10.89 -5.27 -26.11
N PRO A 38 -11.91 -5.49 -25.26
CA PRO A 38 -11.76 -5.63 -23.81
C PRO A 38 -10.57 -6.52 -23.42
N GLN A 39 -9.56 -5.93 -22.79
CA GLN A 39 -8.39 -6.66 -22.31
C GLN A 39 -8.71 -7.32 -20.97
N LYS A 40 -8.08 -8.48 -20.69
CA LYS A 40 -8.26 -9.18 -19.42
C LYS A 40 -7.54 -8.41 -18.31
N ILE A 41 -8.21 -8.15 -17.20
CA ILE A 41 -7.58 -7.49 -16.05
C ILE A 41 -6.49 -8.40 -15.45
N ARG A 42 -5.32 -7.82 -15.17
CA ARG A 42 -4.17 -8.48 -14.55
C ARG A 42 -3.56 -7.54 -13.52
N PHE A 43 -2.94 -8.09 -12.48
CA PHE A 43 -2.37 -7.31 -11.37
C PHE A 43 -0.86 -7.49 -11.27
N ASN A 44 -0.18 -6.40 -10.92
CA ASN A 44 1.19 -6.35 -10.45
C ASN A 44 1.17 -5.69 -9.06
N MET A 45 1.46 -6.43 -7.99
CA MET A 45 1.45 -5.89 -6.63
C MET A 45 2.88 -5.62 -6.17
N ALA A 46 3.25 -4.35 -6.19
CA ALA A 46 4.55 -3.87 -5.74
C ALA A 46 4.43 -3.26 -4.34
N TYR A 47 5.57 -3.06 -3.68
CA TYR A 47 5.65 -2.14 -2.55
C TYR A 47 6.05 -0.78 -3.07
N ALA A 48 5.48 0.28 -2.50
CA ALA A 48 6.01 1.62 -2.69
C ALA A 48 7.46 1.65 -2.18
N THR A 49 8.38 2.11 -3.03
CA THR A 49 9.74 2.44 -2.60
C THR A 49 9.71 3.79 -1.88
N PRO A 50 10.24 3.91 -0.64
CA PRO A 50 10.30 5.20 0.03
C PRO A 50 11.12 6.21 -0.79
N ASP A 51 10.59 7.41 -0.99
CA ASP A 51 11.03 8.43 -1.98
C ASP A 51 12.53 8.81 -1.98
N ASN A 52 13.29 8.41 -0.97
CA ASN A 52 14.70 8.76 -0.80
C ASN A 52 15.61 7.54 -0.55
N GLY A 53 15.18 6.32 -0.92
CA GLY A 53 15.90 5.09 -0.58
C GLY A 53 15.90 4.79 0.94
N ALA A 54 14.96 5.39 1.66
CA ALA A 54 14.78 5.14 3.08
C ALA A 54 14.27 3.71 3.34
N ILE A 55 14.48 3.26 4.57
CA ILE A 55 14.01 1.98 5.09
C ILE A 55 12.47 1.93 5.08
N GLY A 56 11.88 0.93 4.42
CA GLY A 56 10.43 0.70 4.39
C GLY A 56 9.92 -0.17 5.55
N THR A 57 8.68 0.06 6.01
CA THR A 57 8.18 -0.57 7.25
C THR A 57 7.56 -1.96 7.15
N ARG A 58 7.72 -2.77 6.08
CA ARG A 58 7.31 -4.19 6.17
C ARG A 58 8.32 -5.01 6.98
N VAL A 59 8.42 -4.68 8.26
CA VAL A 59 9.41 -5.16 9.23
C VAL A 59 8.85 -6.22 10.17
N ALA A 60 8.03 -7.12 9.64
CA ALA A 60 7.61 -8.28 10.43
C ALA A 60 8.80 -9.21 10.78
N VAL A 61 9.87 -9.24 9.96
CA VAL A 61 10.86 -10.35 9.99
C VAL A 61 12.35 -9.99 10.04
N SER A 62 12.77 -8.74 9.83
CA SER A 62 14.20 -8.39 9.93
C SER A 62 14.62 -8.25 11.40
N THR A 63 15.59 -9.04 11.85
CA THR A 63 16.29 -8.86 13.14
C THR A 63 17.70 -8.29 12.96
N ASP A 64 18.18 -8.21 11.72
CA ASP A 64 19.50 -7.71 11.34
C ASP A 64 19.54 -6.20 11.02
N GLY A 65 18.38 -5.55 10.92
CA GLY A 65 18.26 -4.16 10.47
C GLY A 65 18.26 -4.00 8.95
N HIS A 66 18.13 -5.09 8.18
CA HIS A 66 17.87 -5.07 6.75
C HIS A 66 16.38 -5.24 6.43
N TYR A 67 15.72 -4.10 6.34
CA TYR A 67 14.28 -3.94 6.11
C TYR A 67 13.90 -4.30 4.66
N THR A 68 13.33 -5.49 4.43
CA THR A 68 12.99 -6.00 3.08
C THR A 68 11.48 -6.17 2.86
N ASN A 69 10.92 -5.39 1.94
CA ASN A 69 9.51 -5.48 1.55
C ASN A 69 9.31 -6.58 0.50
N THR A 70 8.69 -7.72 0.86
CA THR A 70 8.97 -9.00 0.17
C THR A 70 7.77 -9.85 -0.30
N TRP A 71 6.57 -9.69 0.27
CA TRP A 71 5.50 -10.71 0.29
C TRP A 71 5.94 -12.05 0.91
N GLN A 72 5.00 -12.87 1.38
CA GLN A 72 5.24 -14.21 1.95
C GLN A 72 4.18 -15.21 1.51
N GLU A 73 4.54 -16.50 1.43
CA GLU A 73 3.61 -17.58 1.07
C GLU A 73 2.41 -17.60 2.02
N GLY A 74 1.20 -17.47 1.46
CA GLY A 74 -0.03 -17.37 2.24
C GLY A 74 -0.46 -15.94 2.62
N ASP A 75 0.30 -14.89 2.28
CA ASP A 75 -0.18 -13.50 2.38
C ASP A 75 -1.48 -13.34 1.57
N VAL A 76 -2.50 -12.72 2.16
CA VAL A 76 -3.77 -12.42 1.49
C VAL A 76 -4.03 -10.92 1.51
N VAL A 77 -4.38 -10.36 0.35
CA VAL A 77 -4.85 -8.97 0.21
C VAL A 77 -6.33 -8.94 -0.16
N GLY A 78 -7.03 -7.88 0.24
CA GLY A 78 -8.37 -7.58 -0.26
C GLY A 78 -8.31 -6.57 -1.40
N VAL A 79 -9.04 -6.83 -2.49
CA VAL A 79 -9.10 -5.94 -3.67
C VAL A 79 -10.53 -5.50 -3.98
N MET A 80 -10.73 -4.20 -4.24
CA MET A 80 -11.94 -3.65 -4.84
C MET A 80 -11.67 -3.15 -6.26
N ILE A 81 -12.65 -3.33 -7.15
CA ILE A 81 -12.62 -2.81 -8.53
C ILE A 81 -13.85 -1.95 -8.73
N ILE A 82 -13.65 -0.69 -9.09
CA ILE A 82 -14.66 0.36 -9.14
C ILE A 82 -14.85 0.79 -10.59
N ASP A 83 -16.10 0.86 -11.06
CA ASP A 83 -16.46 1.53 -12.30
C ASP A 83 -16.46 3.04 -12.04
N ASP A 84 -15.53 3.79 -12.64
CA ASP A 84 -15.40 5.23 -12.36
C ASP A 84 -16.64 6.03 -12.78
N LYS A 85 -17.48 5.49 -13.68
CA LYS A 85 -18.78 6.09 -14.05
C LYS A 85 -19.84 5.96 -12.94
N ARG A 86 -19.64 5.04 -11.98
CA ARG A 86 -20.54 4.79 -10.84
C ARG A 86 -19.96 5.33 -9.52
N GLY A 87 -18.64 5.44 -9.43
CA GLY A 87 -17.93 5.75 -8.20
C GLY A 87 -17.89 4.57 -7.22
N TYR A 88 -17.18 4.77 -6.10
CA TYR A 88 -17.08 3.78 -5.04
C TYR A 88 -18.44 3.51 -4.37
N SER A 89 -18.68 2.26 -3.98
CA SER A 89 -19.79 1.90 -3.11
C SER A 89 -19.33 1.09 -1.89
N ASN A 90 -19.92 1.38 -0.74
CA ASN A 90 -19.58 0.80 0.55
C ASN A 90 -20.20 -0.58 0.86
N ILE A 91 -21.12 -1.07 0.01
CA ILE A 91 -21.87 -2.32 0.24
C ILE A 91 -21.99 -3.05 -1.10
N ASN A 92 -21.17 -4.10 -1.31
CA ASN A 92 -21.26 -5.09 -2.39
C ASN A 92 -21.83 -4.60 -3.75
N ARG A 93 -21.33 -3.45 -4.23
CA ARG A 93 -21.80 -2.77 -5.47
C ARG A 93 -20.65 -2.22 -6.33
N ASN A 94 -19.41 -2.39 -5.88
CA ASN A 94 -18.23 -2.32 -6.74
C ASN A 94 -18.24 -3.52 -7.71
N LEU A 95 -17.54 -3.45 -8.84
CA LEU A 95 -17.49 -4.55 -9.82
C LEU A 95 -16.87 -5.83 -9.22
N ALA A 96 -15.89 -5.64 -8.33
CA ALA A 96 -15.47 -6.62 -7.33
C ALA A 96 -15.45 -5.93 -5.96
N GLN A 97 -16.00 -6.60 -4.94
CA GLN A 97 -16.00 -6.15 -3.55
C GLN A 97 -15.09 -7.05 -2.72
N ASN A 98 -14.06 -6.49 -2.09
CA ASN A 98 -13.17 -7.16 -1.14
C ASN A 98 -12.76 -8.59 -1.58
N MET A 99 -12.34 -8.74 -2.82
CA MET A 99 -11.96 -10.04 -3.37
C MET A 99 -10.58 -10.43 -2.82
N PRO A 100 -10.45 -11.62 -2.18
CA PRO A 100 -9.17 -12.07 -1.67
C PRO A 100 -8.25 -12.50 -2.81
N MET A 101 -7.01 -12.02 -2.80
CA MET A 101 -5.92 -12.56 -3.63
C MET A 101 -4.83 -13.10 -2.71
N THR A 102 -4.34 -14.32 -2.97
CA THR A 102 -3.35 -14.99 -2.11
C THR A 102 -2.01 -15.11 -2.83
N TYR A 103 -0.92 -14.77 -2.16
CA TYR A 103 0.42 -14.97 -2.69
C TYR A 103 0.87 -16.43 -2.48
N LYS A 104 1.04 -17.16 -3.58
CA LYS A 104 1.57 -18.54 -3.58
C LYS A 104 2.58 -18.78 -4.68
N GLY A 105 3.68 -19.48 -4.36
CA GLY A 105 4.67 -19.92 -5.34
C GLY A 105 5.25 -18.79 -6.20
N GLY A 106 5.45 -17.61 -5.60
CA GLY A 106 6.00 -16.42 -6.26
C GLY A 106 5.02 -15.60 -7.10
N ARG A 107 3.70 -15.81 -6.96
CA ARG A 107 2.65 -15.11 -7.74
C ARG A 107 1.35 -14.96 -6.94
N TRP A 108 0.47 -14.08 -7.44
CA TRP A 108 -0.87 -13.92 -6.89
C TRP A 108 -1.87 -14.88 -7.54
N GLU A 109 -2.55 -15.67 -6.72
CA GLU A 109 -3.70 -16.50 -7.09
C GLU A 109 -4.99 -15.74 -6.75
N TYR A 110 -5.88 -15.61 -7.74
CA TYR A 110 -7.16 -14.89 -7.62
C TYR A 110 -8.14 -15.32 -8.71
N GLU A 111 -9.42 -15.11 -8.46
CA GLU A 111 -10.51 -15.29 -9.43
C GLU A 111 -11.37 -14.02 -9.46
N LEU A 112 -11.50 -13.43 -10.65
CA LEU A 112 -12.35 -12.25 -10.87
C LEU A 112 -13.77 -12.69 -11.15
N PRO A 113 -14.81 -12.02 -10.60
CA PRO A 113 -16.18 -12.26 -11.05
C PRO A 113 -16.35 -11.78 -12.51
N ASP A 114 -17.23 -12.43 -13.26
CA ASP A 114 -17.48 -12.16 -14.68
C ASP A 114 -17.75 -10.68 -15.00
N THR A 115 -18.28 -9.93 -14.03
CA THR A 115 -18.51 -8.47 -14.06
C THR A 115 -17.25 -7.64 -14.27
N CYS A 116 -16.05 -8.17 -14.02
CA CYS A 116 -14.77 -7.47 -14.19
C CYS A 116 -13.59 -8.39 -14.55
N THR A 117 -13.82 -9.53 -15.19
CA THR A 117 -12.74 -10.33 -15.80
C THR A 117 -12.01 -9.53 -16.90
N TYR A 118 -12.71 -8.60 -17.56
CA TYR A 118 -12.18 -7.72 -18.61
C TYR A 118 -12.50 -6.25 -18.31
N TYR A 119 -11.70 -5.33 -18.84
CA TYR A 119 -12.02 -3.90 -18.82
C TYR A 119 -13.30 -3.58 -19.61
N PRO A 120 -14.05 -2.52 -19.25
CA PRO A 120 -15.12 -2.01 -20.12
C PRO A 120 -14.53 -1.52 -21.45
N LYS A 121 -15.35 -1.50 -22.51
CA LYS A 121 -14.95 -0.87 -23.79
C LYS A 121 -14.64 0.62 -23.62
N ASP A 122 -15.52 1.32 -22.90
CA ASP A 122 -15.46 2.77 -22.71
C ASP A 122 -15.47 3.13 -21.23
N GLY A 123 -14.63 4.10 -20.85
CA GLY A 123 -14.47 4.55 -19.47
C GLY A 123 -13.22 3.95 -18.81
N THR A 124 -13.12 4.13 -17.50
CA THR A 124 -11.97 3.74 -16.69
C THR A 124 -12.39 2.99 -15.44
N LEU A 125 -11.46 2.23 -14.88
CA LEU A 125 -11.62 1.54 -13.61
C LEU A 125 -10.64 2.09 -12.58
N SER A 126 -11.10 2.19 -11.33
CA SER A 126 -10.24 2.41 -10.17
C SER A 126 -10.10 1.14 -9.34
N PHE A 127 -8.92 0.93 -8.79
CA PHE A 127 -8.53 -0.24 -8.03
C PHE A 127 -8.07 0.20 -6.65
N ILE A 128 -8.56 -0.48 -5.62
CA ILE A 128 -8.13 -0.31 -4.24
C ILE A 128 -7.67 -1.68 -3.75
N ALA A 129 -6.56 -1.75 -3.03
CA ALA A 129 -6.13 -2.96 -2.37
C ALA A 129 -5.51 -2.68 -0.99
N TYR A 130 -5.60 -3.65 -0.08
CA TYR A 130 -5.04 -3.53 1.27
C TYR A 130 -4.58 -4.90 1.80
N PHE A 131 -3.64 -4.86 2.75
CA PHE A 131 -3.09 -6.01 3.47
C PHE A 131 -3.08 -5.71 4.97
N PRO A 132 -3.33 -6.68 5.88
CA PRO A 132 -3.83 -8.02 5.59
C PRO A 132 -5.31 -7.99 5.17
N TYR A 133 -5.77 -9.03 4.47
CA TYR A 133 -7.17 -9.24 4.13
C TYR A 133 -8.06 -9.31 5.40
N MET A 134 -9.20 -8.61 5.36
CA MET A 134 -10.20 -8.57 6.44
C MET A 134 -11.58 -8.82 5.82
N VAL A 135 -12.21 -9.95 6.13
CA VAL A 135 -13.45 -10.39 5.46
C VAL A 135 -14.62 -9.41 5.70
N GLU A 136 -14.61 -8.72 6.83
CA GLU A 136 -15.59 -7.73 7.28
C GLU A 136 -15.78 -6.60 6.26
N LEU A 137 -14.70 -6.16 5.61
CA LEU A 137 -14.70 -5.08 4.61
C LEU A 137 -15.41 -5.47 3.29
N PHE A 138 -16.00 -6.68 3.22
CA PHE A 138 -16.99 -7.01 2.19
C PHE A 138 -18.31 -6.25 2.42
N ASN A 139 -18.71 -6.06 3.69
CA ASN A 139 -20.00 -5.46 4.08
C ASN A 139 -19.87 -4.06 4.70
N PHE A 140 -18.65 -3.62 5.03
CA PHE A 140 -18.39 -2.33 5.68
C PHE A 140 -17.34 -1.51 4.92
N SER A 141 -17.46 -0.18 4.94
CA SER A 141 -16.43 0.74 4.40
C SER A 141 -15.29 1.05 5.36
N TYR A 142 -15.39 0.59 6.61
CA TYR A 142 -14.36 0.74 7.62
C TYR A 142 -14.37 -0.44 8.59
N ILE A 143 -13.27 -0.59 9.34
CA ILE A 143 -13.15 -1.54 10.45
C ILE A 143 -12.44 -0.86 11.62
N ASP A 144 -12.88 -1.16 12.84
CA ASP A 144 -12.21 -0.74 14.08
C ASP A 144 -11.22 -1.83 14.52
N ILE A 145 -9.95 -1.46 14.66
CA ILE A 145 -8.84 -2.35 14.98
C ILE A 145 -8.35 -2.03 16.40
N SER A 146 -8.27 -3.03 17.28
CA SER A 146 -7.59 -2.91 18.57
C SER A 146 -6.41 -3.88 18.65
N LEU A 147 -5.21 -3.32 18.87
CA LEU A 147 -3.99 -4.11 19.02
C LEU A 147 -3.93 -4.93 20.31
N THR A 148 -4.89 -4.71 21.23
CA THR A 148 -5.01 -5.47 22.50
C THR A 148 -5.89 -6.71 22.40
N SER A 149 -6.79 -6.79 21.40
CA SER A 149 -7.72 -7.92 21.22
C SER A 149 -7.28 -8.91 20.13
N LEU A 150 -6.19 -8.62 19.42
CA LEU A 150 -5.65 -9.46 18.35
C LEU A 150 -4.56 -10.36 18.93
N GLU A 151 -4.80 -11.68 18.93
CA GLU A 151 -3.86 -12.69 19.45
C GLU A 151 -2.46 -12.57 18.80
N ASP A 152 -2.43 -12.14 17.53
CA ASP A 152 -1.24 -11.98 16.71
C ASP A 152 -1.01 -10.52 16.26
N SER A 153 -1.29 -9.55 17.14
CA SER A 153 -1.08 -8.11 16.88
C SER A 153 0.33 -7.74 16.40
N LYS A 154 1.33 -8.60 16.63
CA LYS A 154 2.70 -8.47 16.13
C LYS A 154 2.84 -8.53 14.60
N TYR A 155 1.89 -9.17 13.92
CA TYR A 155 1.84 -9.25 12.45
C TYR A 155 0.89 -8.23 11.82
N MET A 156 0.21 -7.41 12.62
CA MET A 156 -0.71 -6.39 12.12
C MET A 156 0.06 -5.19 11.56
N HIS A 157 0.47 -5.32 10.30
CA HIS A 157 1.06 -4.25 9.51
C HIS A 157 0.15 -3.91 8.33
N LEU A 158 -0.60 -2.83 8.48
CA LEU A 158 -1.59 -2.38 7.50
C LEU A 158 -0.90 -1.68 6.31
N LEU A 159 -1.14 -2.20 5.12
CA LEU A 159 -0.69 -1.65 3.84
C LEU A 159 -1.88 -1.29 2.97
N TYR A 160 -1.68 -0.33 2.07
CA TYR A 160 -2.71 0.19 1.18
C TYR A 160 -2.16 0.57 -0.19
N ALA A 161 -2.89 0.25 -1.25
CA ALA A 161 -2.61 0.65 -2.62
C ALA A 161 -3.88 1.20 -3.28
N LYS A 162 -3.75 2.24 -4.11
CA LYS A 162 -4.84 2.77 -4.91
C LYS A 162 -4.35 3.27 -6.27
N THR A 163 -5.00 2.80 -7.33
CA THR A 163 -4.67 3.13 -8.72
C THR A 163 -5.96 3.49 -9.45
N THR A 164 -6.10 4.74 -9.88
CA THR A 164 -7.37 5.31 -10.37
C THR A 164 -7.34 5.62 -11.86
N GLY A 165 -8.49 5.58 -12.54
CA GLY A 165 -8.59 6.09 -13.91
C GLY A 165 -7.90 5.21 -14.96
N VAL A 166 -7.80 3.89 -14.72
CA VAL A 166 -7.13 2.96 -15.64
C VAL A 166 -8.06 2.66 -16.83
N PRO A 167 -7.67 2.99 -18.07
CA PRO A 167 -8.44 2.67 -19.27
C PRO A 167 -8.27 1.20 -19.67
N ASN A 168 -9.02 0.74 -20.66
CA ASN A 168 -8.80 -0.58 -21.29
C ASN A 168 -7.35 -0.69 -21.81
N THR A 169 -6.54 -1.58 -21.21
CA THR A 169 -5.10 -1.69 -21.48
C THR A 169 -4.61 -3.14 -21.43
N SER A 170 -3.58 -3.46 -22.20
CA SER A 170 -2.85 -4.74 -22.11
C SER A 170 -2.01 -4.83 -20.84
N GLU A 171 -1.61 -3.69 -20.26
CA GLU A 171 -0.68 -3.68 -19.14
C GLU A 171 -1.35 -4.13 -17.82
N PRO A 172 -0.62 -4.84 -16.94
CA PRO A 172 -1.12 -5.14 -15.60
C PRO A 172 -1.37 -3.84 -14.81
N VAL A 173 -2.47 -3.80 -14.06
CA VAL A 173 -2.70 -2.77 -13.04
C VAL A 173 -1.60 -2.91 -12.00
N THR A 174 -0.75 -1.89 -11.88
CA THR A 174 0.20 -1.82 -10.78
C THR A 174 -0.48 -1.26 -9.55
N LEU A 175 -0.39 -1.99 -8.44
CA LEU A 175 -0.86 -1.63 -7.11
C LEU A 175 0.36 -1.47 -6.21
N GLU A 176 0.72 -0.24 -5.88
CA GLU A 176 1.89 0.08 -5.05
C GLU A 176 1.48 0.21 -3.59
N PHE A 177 1.78 -0.83 -2.81
CA PHE A 177 1.40 -0.91 -1.40
C PHE A 177 2.31 -0.03 -0.54
N SER A 178 1.70 1.00 0.04
CA SER A 178 2.30 1.87 1.05
C SER A 178 1.83 1.48 2.45
N PRO A 179 2.72 1.50 3.46
CA PRO A 179 2.34 1.27 4.85
C PRO A 179 1.52 2.44 5.43
N LEU A 180 0.40 2.13 6.08
CA LEU A 180 -0.45 3.12 6.75
C LEU A 180 -0.06 3.38 8.21
N GLN A 181 0.88 2.61 8.75
CA GLN A 181 1.33 2.67 10.13
C GLN A 181 2.81 3.04 10.25
N ALA A 182 3.15 3.66 11.38
CA ALA A 182 4.52 3.80 11.88
C ALA A 182 4.90 2.54 12.68
N CYS A 183 6.19 2.21 12.76
CA CYS A 183 6.70 1.14 13.60
C CYS A 183 7.48 1.73 14.78
N ILE A 184 7.10 1.41 16.02
CA ILE A 184 8.00 1.53 17.17
C ILE A 184 8.85 0.28 17.21
N GLU A 185 10.17 0.45 17.23
CA GLU A 185 11.13 -0.64 17.44
C GLU A 185 11.93 -0.37 18.70
N LEU A 186 11.91 -1.31 19.65
CA LEU A 186 12.54 -1.20 20.96
C LEU A 186 13.57 -2.30 21.14
N SER A 187 14.84 -1.91 21.27
CA SER A 187 15.95 -2.80 21.61
C SER A 187 16.36 -2.61 23.07
N VAL A 188 16.32 -3.69 23.86
CA VAL A 188 16.65 -3.67 25.29
C VAL A 188 17.97 -4.40 25.56
N LYS A 189 18.84 -3.78 26.37
CA LYS A 189 20.15 -4.30 26.79
C LYS A 189 20.27 -4.27 28.33
N GLY A 190 21.13 -5.10 28.92
CA GLY A 190 21.67 -4.87 30.28
C GLY A 190 21.15 -5.74 31.43
N VAL A 191 20.35 -6.77 31.17
CA VAL A 191 19.83 -7.71 32.18
C VAL A 191 19.74 -9.13 31.62
N ASN A 192 20.00 -10.15 32.45
CA ASN A 192 20.04 -11.57 32.05
C ASN A 192 18.66 -12.27 32.17
N ASP A 193 17.62 -11.53 32.54
CA ASP A 193 16.31 -12.05 32.88
C ASP A 193 15.31 -11.90 31.73
N GLN A 194 14.23 -12.70 31.76
CA GLN A 194 13.12 -12.51 30.82
C GLN A 194 12.42 -11.17 31.07
N ILE A 195 12.60 -10.22 30.16
CA ILE A 195 11.97 -8.90 30.23
C ILE A 195 10.62 -8.87 29.50
N ILE A 196 9.62 -8.37 30.21
CA ILE A 196 8.35 -7.93 29.66
C ILE A 196 8.46 -6.41 29.44
N ALA A 197 8.29 -5.98 28.20
CA ALA A 197 8.12 -4.57 27.84
C ALA A 197 6.64 -4.28 27.57
N GLU A 198 6.15 -3.16 28.09
CA GLU A 198 4.83 -2.61 27.82
C GLU A 198 4.98 -1.23 27.19
N LEU A 199 4.22 -0.97 26.12
CA LEU A 199 4.00 0.34 25.55
C LEU A 199 2.90 1.05 26.33
N HIS A 200 3.13 2.31 26.67
CA HIS A 200 2.22 3.20 27.40
C HIS A 200 2.15 4.55 26.67
N GLY A 201 1.21 5.42 27.03
CA GLY A 201 1.18 6.81 26.54
C GLY A 201 0.85 6.99 25.04
N CYS A 202 0.42 5.94 24.35
CA CYS A 202 0.00 5.96 22.94
C CYS A 202 -1.49 5.64 22.81
N ASP A 203 -2.14 6.17 21.77
CA ASP A 203 -3.40 5.59 21.29
C ASP A 203 -3.04 4.44 20.32
N ILE A 204 -3.56 3.26 20.60
CA ILE A 204 -3.19 1.99 19.95
C ILE A 204 -4.36 1.34 19.21
N ASP A 205 -5.55 1.93 19.33
CA ASP A 205 -6.75 1.49 18.64
C ASP A 205 -7.06 2.47 17.52
N PHE A 206 -7.40 1.98 16.34
CA PHE A 206 -7.64 2.85 15.20
C PHE A 206 -8.69 2.28 14.25
N ARG A 207 -9.39 3.19 13.57
CA ARG A 207 -10.30 2.88 12.48
C ARG A 207 -9.56 2.97 11.16
N PHE A 208 -9.69 1.94 10.32
CA PHE A 208 -9.23 1.94 8.94
C PHE A 208 -10.41 2.16 7.99
N TYR A 209 -10.30 3.14 7.09
CA TYR A 209 -11.28 3.46 6.05
C TYR A 209 -10.77 2.99 4.68
N VAL A 210 -11.41 1.96 4.10
CA VAL A 210 -10.86 1.26 2.93
C VAL A 210 -10.97 2.07 1.63
N GLU A 211 -11.97 2.95 1.49
CA GLU A 211 -12.12 3.81 0.30
C GLU A 211 -10.95 4.79 0.11
N THR A 212 -10.44 5.31 1.23
CA THR A 212 -9.49 6.43 1.26
C THR A 212 -8.07 6.02 1.63
N GLY A 213 -7.88 4.85 2.25
CA GLY A 213 -6.60 4.48 2.87
C GLY A 213 -6.35 5.20 4.19
N GLU A 214 -7.37 5.85 4.76
CA GLU A 214 -7.21 6.66 5.97
C GLU A 214 -7.24 5.78 7.23
N VAL A 215 -6.31 6.05 8.16
CA VAL A 215 -6.36 5.53 9.54
C VAL A 215 -6.59 6.68 10.52
N LYS A 216 -7.48 6.48 11.48
CA LYS A 216 -7.79 7.44 12.54
C LYS A 216 -7.77 6.77 13.91
N GLY A 217 -7.09 7.39 14.88
CA GLY A 217 -7.22 7.01 16.29
C GLY A 217 -8.63 7.22 16.83
N ASN A 218 -8.83 6.83 18.09
CA ASN A 218 -10.07 7.08 18.83
C ASN A 218 -9.88 8.01 20.04
N ASP A 219 -8.68 8.61 20.16
CA ASP A 219 -8.23 9.52 21.21
C ASP A 219 -8.21 8.87 22.61
N ARG A 220 -8.00 7.55 22.68
CA ARG A 220 -7.91 6.81 23.97
C ARG A 220 -6.56 6.16 24.15
N ILE A 221 -5.73 6.81 24.97
CA ILE A 221 -4.48 6.23 25.45
C ILE A 221 -4.76 4.90 26.17
N LYS A 222 -4.06 3.85 25.75
CA LYS A 222 -4.07 2.52 26.37
C LYS A 222 -2.65 1.98 26.45
N SER A 223 -2.42 1.07 27.38
CA SER A 223 -1.17 0.32 27.46
C SER A 223 -1.33 -1.04 26.79
N MET A 224 -0.27 -1.52 26.13
CA MET A 224 -0.20 -2.89 25.59
C MET A 224 1.13 -3.53 25.92
N LYS A 225 1.14 -4.85 26.14
CA LYS A 225 2.39 -5.62 26.14
C LYS A 225 2.97 -5.57 24.72
N LEU A 226 4.23 -5.17 24.60
CA LEU A 226 4.91 -5.18 23.31
C LEU A 226 5.25 -6.62 22.90
N PRO A 227 4.90 -7.05 21.68
CA PRO A 227 5.39 -8.32 21.15
C PRO A 227 6.91 -8.33 21.00
N ARG A 228 7.53 -9.39 21.52
CA ARG A 228 8.94 -9.68 21.30
C ARG A 228 9.13 -10.38 19.96
N LEU A 229 10.17 -10.00 19.22
CA LEU A 229 10.52 -10.60 17.93
C LEU A 229 11.18 -11.97 18.12
N GLU A 230 12.18 -12.09 18.99
CA GLU A 230 12.89 -13.36 19.20
C GLU A 230 11.96 -14.41 19.81
N GLN A 231 11.91 -15.60 19.22
CA GLN A 231 11.10 -16.73 19.62
C GLN A 231 11.94 -17.82 20.32
N PRO A 232 11.32 -18.68 21.16
CA PRO A 232 12.00 -19.83 21.74
C PRO A 232 12.55 -20.77 20.65
N GLY A 233 13.87 -20.75 20.46
CA GLY A 233 14.56 -21.48 19.39
C GLY A 233 15.59 -20.63 18.65
N ASP A 234 15.44 -19.30 18.67
CA ASP A 234 16.41 -18.39 18.06
C ASP A 234 17.73 -18.38 18.83
N ALA A 235 18.86 -18.32 18.12
CA ALA A 235 20.19 -18.44 18.71
C ALA A 235 20.54 -17.31 19.70
N ASP A 236 19.93 -16.14 19.53
CA ASP A 236 20.07 -14.95 20.38
C ASP A 236 18.87 -14.73 21.33
N TYR A 237 17.94 -15.68 21.44
CA TYR A 237 16.77 -15.59 22.33
C TYR A 237 17.11 -15.36 23.83
N ALA A 238 18.32 -15.70 24.27
CA ALA A 238 18.78 -15.44 25.64
C ALA A 238 19.50 -14.08 25.80
N THR A 239 19.89 -13.42 24.72
CA THR A 239 20.85 -12.30 24.73
C THR A 239 20.36 -11.04 24.02
N ARG A 240 19.33 -11.14 23.17
CA ARG A 240 18.74 -10.03 22.42
C ARG A 240 17.27 -9.88 22.74
N TYR A 241 16.82 -8.65 23.02
CA TYR A 241 15.43 -8.35 23.35
C TYR A 241 14.92 -7.22 22.44
N THR A 242 14.40 -7.59 21.27
CA THR A 242 13.81 -6.65 20.30
C THR A 242 12.30 -6.78 20.34
N TYR A 243 11.60 -5.65 20.38
CA TYR A 243 10.14 -5.59 20.39
C TYR A 243 9.65 -4.64 19.30
N ARG A 244 8.50 -4.94 18.70
CA ARG A 244 7.86 -4.05 17.70
C ARG A 244 6.36 -3.89 17.94
N ALA A 245 5.86 -2.70 17.64
CA ALA A 245 4.43 -2.45 17.46
C ALA A 245 4.22 -1.50 16.28
N PHE A 246 3.20 -1.79 15.47
CA PHE A 246 2.77 -0.91 14.39
C PHE A 246 1.60 -0.06 14.89
N LEU A 247 1.75 1.26 14.88
CA LEU A 247 0.76 2.22 15.38
C LEU A 247 0.29 3.12 14.25
N TYR A 248 -0.94 3.64 14.34
CA TYR A 248 -1.36 4.68 13.41
C TYR A 248 -0.54 5.97 13.65
N PRO A 249 -0.37 6.84 12.63
CA PRO A 249 0.45 8.04 12.75
C PRO A 249 -0.09 9.01 13.81
N GLN A 250 0.75 9.38 14.77
CA GLN A 250 0.38 10.19 15.93
C GLN A 250 1.58 10.95 16.49
N THR A 251 1.33 11.86 17.43
CA THR A 251 2.39 12.61 18.12
C THR A 251 2.34 12.30 19.62
N ILE A 252 3.46 11.79 20.16
CA ILE A 252 3.64 11.49 21.57
C ILE A 252 4.33 12.70 22.22
N ALA A 253 3.72 13.28 23.26
CA ALA A 253 4.25 14.46 23.93
C ALA A 253 5.56 14.17 24.69
N ALA A 254 6.38 15.21 24.90
CA ALA A 254 7.54 15.14 25.78
C ALA A 254 7.13 14.86 27.24
N GLY A 255 7.92 14.08 27.97
CA GLY A 255 7.67 13.68 29.37
C GLY A 255 6.75 12.46 29.55
N THR A 256 6.22 11.92 28.46
CA THR A 256 5.32 10.75 28.45
C THR A 256 6.05 9.50 28.92
N GLU A 257 5.45 8.74 29.85
CA GLU A 257 5.89 7.38 30.16
C GLU A 257 5.53 6.46 28.99
N LEU A 258 6.52 6.19 28.13
CA LEU A 258 6.32 5.46 26.89
C LEU A 258 6.56 3.96 27.05
N PHE A 259 7.50 3.56 27.91
CA PHE A 259 7.77 2.15 28.18
C PHE A 259 7.84 1.83 29.67
N LEU A 260 7.19 0.73 30.06
CA LEU A 260 7.33 0.09 31.36
C LEU A 260 7.97 -1.28 31.17
N PHE A 261 9.05 -1.55 31.90
CA PHE A 261 9.78 -2.81 31.89
C PHE A 261 9.57 -3.55 33.20
N LYS A 262 9.35 -4.87 33.11
CA LYS A 262 9.19 -5.78 34.24
C LYS A 262 10.08 -7.00 34.04
N ASP A 263 10.87 -7.37 35.03
CA ASP A 263 11.57 -8.67 35.05
C ASP A 263 10.74 -9.75 35.75
N ALA A 264 11.20 -11.00 35.70
CA ALA A 264 10.57 -12.13 36.36
C ALA A 264 10.57 -12.03 37.90
N GLY A 265 11.43 -11.19 38.49
CA GLY A 265 11.48 -10.91 39.93
C GLY A 265 10.55 -9.78 40.39
N GLY A 266 9.84 -9.13 39.47
CA GLY A 266 8.95 -8.00 39.74
C GLY A 266 9.65 -6.63 39.84
N LYS A 267 10.94 -6.54 39.52
CA LYS A 267 11.66 -5.25 39.42
C LYS A 267 11.10 -4.47 38.23
N GLN A 268 11.01 -3.15 38.40
CA GLN A 268 10.44 -2.26 37.39
C GLN A 268 11.37 -1.09 37.04
N TRP A 269 11.35 -0.74 35.75
CA TRP A 269 11.98 0.44 35.18
C TRP A 269 10.99 1.13 34.24
N THR A 270 11.01 2.46 34.19
CA THR A 270 10.16 3.25 33.30
C THR A 270 11.05 4.14 32.44
N TYR A 271 10.69 4.27 31.15
CA TYR A 271 11.29 5.23 30.23
C TYR A 271 10.30 6.36 29.95
N ARG A 272 10.77 7.60 30.11
CA ARG A 272 10.03 8.81 29.74
C ARG A 272 10.66 9.47 28.52
N THR A 273 9.84 9.93 27.59
CA THR A 273 10.31 10.71 26.44
C THR A 273 10.92 12.04 26.92
N THR A 274 12.05 12.44 26.35
CA THR A 274 12.69 13.74 26.64
C THR A 274 12.22 14.84 25.69
N GLU A 275 11.67 14.46 24.54
CA GLU A 275 11.22 15.32 23.45
C GLU A 275 9.87 14.82 22.90
N GLU A 276 9.24 15.62 22.06
CA GLU A 276 8.08 15.20 21.27
C GLU A 276 8.52 14.14 20.25
N ILE A 277 7.74 13.05 20.13
CA ILE A 277 8.01 11.98 19.17
C ILE A 277 6.86 11.92 18.17
N LYS A 278 7.16 12.24 16.92
CA LYS A 278 6.25 12.01 15.79
C LYS A 278 6.41 10.59 15.29
N LEU A 279 5.29 9.91 15.12
CA LEU A 279 5.18 8.62 14.46
C LEU A 279 4.52 8.86 13.11
N GLU A 280 5.30 8.72 12.03
CA GLU A 280 4.85 8.97 10.66
C GLU A 280 4.67 7.64 9.90
N ALA A 281 3.65 7.57 9.04
CA ALA A 281 3.38 6.37 8.25
C ALA A 281 4.62 5.97 7.44
N GLY A 282 4.96 4.68 7.44
CA GLY A 282 6.12 4.19 6.70
C GLY A 282 7.48 4.45 7.35
N GLN A 283 7.54 4.98 8.57
CA GLN A 283 8.79 5.12 9.32
C GLN A 283 8.93 4.14 10.48
N VAL A 284 10.18 3.78 10.78
CA VAL A 284 10.57 3.08 12.01
C VAL A 284 11.15 4.10 12.98
N LYS A 285 10.60 4.17 14.19
CA LYS A 285 11.16 4.95 15.30
C LYS A 285 11.92 3.99 16.23
N PRO A 286 13.27 3.93 16.16
CA PRO A 286 14.06 3.06 17.01
C PRO A 286 14.24 3.66 18.41
N PHE A 287 14.28 2.79 19.41
CA PHE A 287 14.60 3.09 20.80
C PHE A 287 15.63 2.08 21.31
N GLU A 288 16.80 2.55 21.75
CA GLU A 288 17.79 1.72 22.43
C GLU A 288 17.79 2.02 23.93
N ILE A 289 17.43 1.04 24.75
CA ILE A 289 17.31 1.20 26.20
C ILE A 289 18.21 0.20 26.91
N THR A 290 19.12 0.72 27.75
CA THR A 290 19.94 -0.10 28.64
C THR A 290 19.36 -0.07 30.04
N LEU A 291 18.80 -1.19 30.49
CA LEU A 291 18.34 -1.37 31.86
C LEU A 291 19.57 -1.53 32.77
N LYS A 292 19.67 -0.69 33.80
CA LYS A 292 20.74 -0.79 34.80
C LYS A 292 20.25 -1.57 36.02
N PRO A 293 21.08 -2.42 36.64
CA PRO A 293 20.85 -2.86 37.99
C PRO A 293 20.75 -1.63 38.92
N LYS A 294 19.57 -1.45 39.54
CA LYS A 294 19.49 -0.83 40.87
C LYS A 294 20.15 -1.78 41.87
#